data_AF-A0A8X8ZS54-F1
#
_entry.id   AF-A0A8X8ZS54-F1
#
_cell.length_a   1.000
_cell.length_b   1.000
_cell.length_c   1.000
_cell.angle_alpha   90.00
_cell.angle_beta   90.00
_cell.angle_gamma   90.00
#
_symmetry.space_group_name_H-M   'P 1'
#
loop_
_entity.id
_entity.type
_entity.pdbx_description
1 polymer ?
#
loop_
_entity_poly.entity_id
_entity_poly.type
_entity_poly.pdbx_seq_one_letter_code
_entity_poly.pdbx_strand_id
1 'polypeptide(L)'
;MYFSTMTKSLFLIIFFIVVVAAAIAQNSPQDFVDAHNRARAEVGVAPVAWNATVADYAVRYAEKRSGGCELEHSGGPYGENLAEGYREFSAVDGVGLWVGEKPSYDYASNSCVGGECLHYTQVVWRDSTQLGCARKQCRISCIQQIKTLTEMDSSTISLFLTLSFIAAAAGQNSPQEFLGGHNRARAKVGIPPLEWNASVADYALRYAQKSSSDCNLELSMGPYGENLFMGQGQVSAVDAVSVWASESPNYDHASNSCKGGSCLHYTQIVWRASTQLGCALQQCRNGWFFVICSYHPPGNYAGERPY
;
A
#
# COMPACT_ATOMS: atom_id res chain seq x y z
N MET A 1 -6.08 -36.19 -28.79
CA MET A 1 -5.18 -35.35 -27.96
C MET A 1 -5.16 -33.86 -28.36
N TYR A 2 -5.39 -33.49 -29.62
CA TYR A 2 -5.37 -32.08 -30.08
C TYR A 2 -6.49 -31.17 -29.54
N PHE A 3 -7.68 -31.73 -29.25
CA PHE A 3 -8.84 -30.94 -28.76
C PHE A 3 -8.70 -30.45 -27.31
N SER A 4 -7.91 -31.15 -26.49
CA SER A 4 -7.72 -30.84 -25.06
C SER A 4 -6.69 -29.73 -24.82
N THR A 5 -5.69 -29.61 -25.70
CA THR A 5 -4.71 -28.52 -25.66
C THR A 5 -5.32 -27.21 -26.14
N MET A 6 -6.16 -27.23 -27.18
CA MET A 6 -6.83 -26.02 -27.69
C MET A 6 -7.79 -25.39 -26.66
N THR A 7 -8.54 -26.21 -25.93
CA THR A 7 -9.44 -25.73 -24.86
C THR A 7 -8.65 -25.15 -23.69
N LYS A 8 -7.55 -25.79 -23.25
CA LYS A 8 -6.67 -25.25 -22.20
C LYS A 8 -6.03 -23.91 -22.59
N SER A 9 -5.59 -23.77 -23.85
CA SER A 9 -5.04 -22.51 -24.36
C SER A 9 -6.09 -21.40 -24.42
N LEU A 10 -7.32 -21.71 -24.82
CA LEU A 10 -8.42 -20.73 -24.85
C LEU A 10 -8.81 -20.27 -23.43
N PHE A 11 -8.84 -21.19 -22.46
CA PHE A 11 -9.09 -20.85 -21.05
C PHE A 11 -7.99 -19.96 -20.46
N LEU A 12 -6.72 -20.22 -20.78
CA LEU A 12 -5.59 -19.37 -20.36
C LEU A 12 -5.66 -17.97 -20.97
N ILE A 13 -6.04 -17.85 -22.24
CA ILE A 13 -6.22 -16.56 -22.92
C ILE A 13 -7.37 -15.77 -22.29
N ILE A 14 -8.52 -16.41 -22.05
CA ILE A 14 -9.68 -15.75 -21.42
C ILE A 14 -9.33 -15.30 -20.00
N PHE A 15 -8.67 -16.15 -19.22
CA PHE A 15 -8.22 -15.79 -17.88
C PHE A 15 -7.25 -14.61 -17.90
N PHE A 16 -6.30 -14.60 -18.83
CA PHE A 16 -5.37 -13.48 -19.01
C PHE A 16 -6.07 -12.17 -19.41
N ILE A 17 -7.04 -12.23 -20.32
CA ILE A 17 -7.86 -11.07 -20.71
C ILE A 17 -8.62 -10.52 -19.50
N VAL A 18 -9.21 -11.39 -18.66
CA VAL A 18 -9.96 -10.98 -17.47
C VAL A 18 -9.04 -10.31 -16.43
N VAL A 19 -7.85 -10.85 -16.18
CA VAL A 19 -6.88 -10.27 -15.23
C VAL A 19 -6.35 -8.92 -15.72
N VAL A 20 -6.01 -8.79 -17.01
CA VAL A 20 -5.57 -7.52 -17.59
C VAL A 20 -6.69 -6.47 -17.55
N ALA A 21 -7.93 -6.87 -17.85
CA ALA A 21 -9.09 -5.98 -17.73
C ALA A 21 -9.30 -5.49 -16.28
N ALA A 22 -9.14 -6.37 -15.28
CA ALA A 22 -9.27 -6.00 -13.86
C ALA A 22 -8.17 -5.03 -13.39
N ALA A 23 -6.92 -5.20 -13.83
CA ALA A 23 -5.83 -4.28 -13.49
C ALA A 23 -5.96 -2.90 -14.17
N ILE A 24 -6.49 -2.87 -15.40
CA ILE A 24 -6.83 -1.63 -16.11
C ILE A 24 -8.00 -0.92 -15.41
N ALA A 25 -8.96 -1.69 -14.86
CA ALA A 25 -10.15 -1.18 -14.15
C ALA A 25 -9.89 -0.68 -12.73
N GLN A 26 -8.63 -0.47 -12.31
CA GLN A 26 -8.29 0.22 -11.06
C GLN A 26 -7.40 1.47 -11.31
N ASN A 27 -7.19 1.84 -12.57
CA ASN A 27 -6.27 2.89 -12.97
C ASN A 27 -6.82 3.80 -14.09
N SER A 28 -8.09 3.62 -14.46
CA SER A 28 -8.76 4.42 -15.47
C SER A 28 -9.18 5.79 -14.91
N PRO A 29 -9.43 6.79 -15.77
CA PRO A 29 -10.08 8.04 -15.38
C PRO A 29 -11.34 7.84 -14.54
N GLN A 30 -12.14 6.83 -14.87
CA GLN A 30 -13.38 6.54 -14.16
C GLN A 30 -13.12 6.04 -12.74
N ASP A 31 -12.05 5.25 -12.52
CA ASP A 31 -11.72 4.73 -11.19
C ASP A 31 -11.33 5.85 -10.21
N PHE A 32 -10.58 6.85 -10.69
CA PHE A 32 -10.32 8.06 -9.92
C PHE A 32 -11.62 8.79 -9.57
N VAL A 33 -12.49 9.02 -10.57
CA VAL A 33 -13.76 9.73 -10.38
C VAL A 33 -14.68 8.98 -9.42
N ASP A 34 -14.81 7.67 -9.56
CA ASP A 34 -15.69 6.84 -8.73
C ASP A 34 -15.20 6.79 -7.28
N ALA A 35 -13.89 6.68 -7.06
CA ALA A 35 -13.32 6.72 -5.72
C ALA A 35 -13.59 8.06 -5.02
N HIS A 36 -13.40 9.19 -5.71
CA HIS A 36 -13.70 10.52 -5.17
C HIS A 36 -15.20 10.69 -4.92
N ASN A 37 -16.04 10.34 -5.89
CA ASN A 37 -17.48 10.55 -5.80
C ASN A 37 -18.14 9.66 -4.74
N ARG A 38 -17.58 8.47 -4.45
CA ARG A 38 -17.98 7.66 -3.30
C ARG A 38 -17.77 8.42 -1.99
N ALA A 39 -16.56 8.96 -1.77
CA ALA A 39 -16.23 9.72 -0.58
C ALA A 39 -17.05 11.03 -0.46
N ARG A 40 -17.30 11.72 -1.58
CA ARG A 40 -18.12 12.95 -1.62
C ARG A 40 -19.59 12.66 -1.33
N ALA A 41 -20.14 11.57 -1.85
CA ALA A 41 -21.51 11.16 -1.60
C ALA A 41 -21.77 10.84 -0.11
N GLU A 42 -20.80 10.22 0.58
CA GLU A 42 -20.89 9.92 2.02
C GLU A 42 -21.10 11.18 2.88
N VAL A 43 -20.73 12.35 2.39
CA VAL A 43 -20.80 13.62 3.12
C VAL A 43 -21.70 14.65 2.44
N GLY A 44 -22.50 14.21 1.47
CA GLY A 44 -23.48 15.05 0.79
C GLY A 44 -22.89 16.13 -0.12
N VAL A 45 -21.67 15.92 -0.63
CA VAL A 45 -21.01 16.84 -1.56
C VAL A 45 -21.27 16.39 -3.01
N ALA A 46 -21.58 17.34 -3.89
CA ALA A 46 -21.87 17.08 -5.29
C ALA A 46 -20.70 16.39 -6.02
N PRO A 47 -20.94 15.48 -6.99
CA PRO A 47 -19.89 14.73 -7.65
C PRO A 47 -18.96 15.64 -8.49
N VAL A 48 -17.70 15.22 -8.63
CA VAL A 48 -16.76 15.76 -9.61
C VAL A 48 -16.85 15.01 -10.93
N ALA A 49 -16.53 15.70 -12.03
CA ALA A 49 -16.40 15.12 -13.35
C ALA A 49 -14.94 15.10 -13.82
N TRP A 50 -14.56 14.13 -14.63
CA TRP A 50 -13.23 14.10 -15.24
C TRP A 50 -13.02 15.29 -16.18
N ASN A 51 -11.88 15.95 -16.07
CA ASN A 51 -11.45 16.99 -16.98
C ASN A 51 -10.08 16.64 -17.60
N ALA A 52 -10.05 16.54 -18.93
CA ALA A 52 -8.85 16.18 -19.68
C ALA A 52 -7.72 17.21 -19.52
N THR A 53 -8.02 18.51 -19.42
CA THR A 53 -7.01 19.57 -19.25
C THR A 53 -6.31 19.49 -17.90
N VAL A 54 -7.05 19.22 -16.82
CA VAL A 54 -6.48 18.99 -15.49
C VAL A 54 -5.68 17.69 -15.47
N ALA A 55 -6.18 16.63 -16.13
CA ALA A 55 -5.48 15.36 -16.23
C ALA A 55 -4.16 15.49 -16.99
N ASP A 56 -4.14 16.21 -18.12
CA ASP A 56 -2.91 16.48 -18.88
C ASP A 56 -1.89 17.27 -18.05
N TYR A 57 -2.35 18.17 -17.18
CA TYR A 57 -1.47 18.84 -16.23
C TYR A 57 -0.86 17.85 -15.24
N ALA A 58 -1.69 17.00 -14.62
CA ALA A 58 -1.24 15.98 -13.68
C ALA A 58 -0.27 14.98 -14.33
N VAL A 59 -0.51 14.56 -15.59
CA VAL A 59 0.39 13.68 -16.35
C VAL A 59 1.77 14.32 -16.50
N ARG A 60 1.82 15.56 -17.02
CA ARG A 60 3.10 16.27 -17.20
C ARG A 60 3.86 16.44 -15.89
N TYR A 61 3.15 16.70 -14.80
CA TYR A 61 3.77 16.85 -13.49
C TYR A 61 4.30 15.53 -12.93
N ALA A 62 3.51 14.46 -13.00
CA ALA A 62 3.93 13.12 -12.59
C ALA A 62 5.15 12.63 -13.40
N GLU A 63 5.21 12.97 -14.69
CA GLU A 63 6.38 12.68 -15.52
C GLU A 63 7.62 13.45 -15.07
N LYS A 64 7.49 14.73 -14.74
CA LYS A 64 8.57 15.56 -14.20
C LYS A 64 9.14 14.99 -12.89
N ARG A 65 8.28 14.43 -12.03
CA ARG A 65 8.67 13.83 -10.73
C ARG A 65 9.10 12.37 -10.80
N SER A 66 8.95 11.73 -11.96
CA SER A 66 9.25 10.30 -12.13
C SER A 66 10.72 9.91 -11.95
N GLY A 67 11.65 10.86 -11.76
CA GLY A 67 13.06 10.56 -11.48
C GLY A 67 13.32 10.04 -10.06
N GLY A 68 12.58 10.53 -9.06
CA GLY A 68 12.84 10.23 -7.65
C GLY A 68 11.58 10.02 -6.79
N CYS A 69 10.38 10.24 -7.36
CA CYS A 69 9.09 10.10 -6.69
C CYS A 69 8.86 11.04 -5.50
N GLU A 70 9.74 12.01 -5.24
CA GLU A 70 9.59 12.82 -4.05
C GLU A 70 8.32 13.68 -4.16
N LEU A 71 7.51 13.63 -3.10
CA LEU A 71 6.21 14.30 -3.02
C LEU A 71 6.40 15.78 -2.77
N GLU A 72 6.62 16.52 -3.85
CA GLU A 72 6.67 17.97 -3.87
C GLU A 72 5.46 18.51 -4.61
N HIS A 73 4.82 19.55 -4.06
CA HIS A 73 3.71 20.19 -4.72
C HIS A 73 4.14 20.95 -5.97
N SER A 74 3.31 20.94 -7.02
CA SER A 74 3.61 21.59 -8.29
C SER A 74 3.66 23.11 -8.22
N GLY A 75 3.02 23.71 -7.20
CA GLY A 75 2.77 25.15 -7.14
C GLY A 75 1.88 25.66 -8.28
N GLY A 76 1.16 24.74 -8.94
CA GLY A 76 0.29 25.01 -10.07
C GLY A 76 -0.99 25.74 -9.72
N PRO A 77 -1.84 26.01 -10.74
CA PRO A 77 -3.12 26.70 -10.54
C PRO A 77 -4.23 25.80 -9.97
N TYR A 78 -3.95 24.52 -9.70
CA TYR A 78 -4.93 23.53 -9.26
C TYR A 78 -4.69 23.10 -7.81
N GLY A 79 -5.77 22.77 -7.09
CA GLY A 79 -5.66 22.00 -5.85
C GLY A 79 -5.06 20.62 -6.14
N GLU A 80 -4.19 20.13 -5.26
CA GLU A 80 -3.33 18.98 -5.54
C GLU A 80 -3.21 18.07 -4.32
N ASN A 81 -3.45 16.78 -4.55
CA ASN A 81 -3.02 15.73 -3.65
C ASN A 81 -1.97 14.88 -4.34
N LEU A 82 -0.96 14.46 -3.58
CA LEU A 82 0.10 13.58 -4.06
C LEU A 82 0.12 12.31 -3.22
N ALA A 83 0.49 11.20 -3.84
CA ALA A 83 0.68 9.95 -3.15
C ALA A 83 1.83 9.19 -3.83
N GLU A 84 2.62 8.52 -3.01
CA GLU A 84 3.57 7.51 -3.48
C GLU A 84 3.18 6.15 -2.94
N GLY A 85 3.46 5.12 -3.74
CA GLY A 85 3.28 3.74 -3.36
C GLY A 85 4.18 2.85 -4.20
N TYR A 86 4.25 1.58 -3.84
CA TYR A 86 5.20 0.63 -4.42
C TYR A 86 4.44 -0.37 -5.30
N ARG A 87 5.13 -0.92 -6.31
CA ARG A 87 4.59 -1.91 -7.26
C ARG A 87 3.30 -1.42 -7.98
N GLU A 88 2.27 -2.26 -8.02
CA GLU A 88 0.96 -1.99 -8.63
C GLU A 88 0.09 -1.07 -7.76
N PHE A 89 0.67 -0.04 -7.15
CA PHE A 89 -0.07 0.98 -6.42
C PHE A 89 -1.09 1.62 -7.36
N SER A 90 -2.37 1.37 -7.12
CA SER A 90 -3.44 1.75 -8.05
C SER A 90 -3.91 3.18 -7.83
N ALA A 91 -4.71 3.70 -8.77
CA ALA A 91 -5.39 4.98 -8.61
C ALA A 91 -6.29 4.98 -7.36
N VAL A 92 -7.00 3.87 -7.15
CA VAL A 92 -7.95 3.71 -6.04
C VAL A 92 -7.22 3.66 -4.70
N ASP A 93 -6.05 3.03 -4.63
CA ASP A 93 -5.22 3.01 -3.42
C ASP A 93 -4.79 4.43 -3.02
N GLY A 94 -4.34 5.23 -3.99
CA GLY A 94 -3.97 6.63 -3.75
C GLY A 94 -5.12 7.47 -3.20
N VAL A 95 -6.31 7.35 -3.78
CA VAL A 95 -7.51 8.03 -3.26
C VAL A 95 -7.90 7.50 -1.88
N GLY A 96 -7.76 6.19 -1.65
CA GLY A 96 -8.00 5.55 -0.36
C GLY A 96 -7.12 6.10 0.76
N LEU A 97 -5.83 6.37 0.49
CA LEU A 97 -4.94 7.01 1.45
C LEU A 97 -5.44 8.40 1.86
N TRP A 98 -5.84 9.22 0.88
CA TRP A 98 -6.35 10.57 1.15
C TRP A 98 -7.69 10.54 1.89
N VAL A 99 -8.60 9.63 1.51
CA VAL A 99 -9.89 9.46 2.16
C VAL A 99 -9.76 8.92 3.58
N GLY A 100 -8.71 8.12 3.84
CA GLY A 100 -8.40 7.59 5.16
C GLY A 100 -8.18 8.65 6.23
N GLU A 101 -7.93 9.91 5.86
CA GLU A 101 -7.79 11.03 6.80
C GLU A 101 -9.14 11.58 7.31
N LYS A 102 -10.27 11.10 6.78
CA LYS A 102 -11.63 11.51 7.20
C LYS A 102 -11.83 11.57 8.72
N PRO A 103 -11.35 10.61 9.54
CA PRO A 103 -11.51 10.67 11.00
C PRO A 103 -10.81 11.86 11.65
N SER A 104 -9.80 12.45 10.98
CA SER A 104 -9.05 13.61 11.44
C SER A 104 -9.70 14.94 11.07
N TYR A 105 -10.82 14.97 10.34
CA TYR A 105 -11.51 16.21 9.98
C TYR A 105 -12.76 16.43 10.83
N ASP A 106 -12.78 17.52 11.59
CA ASP A 106 -13.97 17.95 12.32
C ASP A 106 -14.77 18.98 11.52
N TYR A 107 -15.97 18.57 11.12
CA TYR A 107 -16.92 19.40 10.38
C TYR A 107 -17.45 20.58 11.20
N ALA A 108 -17.51 20.47 12.53
CA ALA A 108 -18.06 21.52 13.37
C ALA A 108 -17.10 22.71 13.49
N SER A 109 -15.80 22.42 13.68
CA SER A 109 -14.75 23.43 13.76
C SER A 109 -14.12 23.78 12.41
N ASN A 110 -14.39 23.01 11.35
CA ASN A 110 -13.77 23.16 10.04
C ASN A 110 -12.23 23.11 10.14
N SER A 111 -11.72 22.14 10.90
CA SER A 111 -10.29 22.00 11.18
C SER A 111 -9.85 20.54 11.30
N CYS A 112 -8.54 20.30 11.12
CA CYS A 112 -7.97 18.98 11.39
C CYS A 112 -7.78 18.79 12.90
N VAL A 113 -8.22 17.65 13.42
CA VAL A 113 -8.17 17.30 14.84
C VAL A 113 -7.48 15.95 14.98
N GLY A 114 -6.38 15.91 15.73
CA GLY A 114 -5.66 14.66 16.01
C GLY A 114 -4.84 14.10 14.84
N GLY A 115 -4.67 14.84 13.74
CA GLY A 115 -3.86 14.41 12.60
C GLY A 115 -3.93 15.34 11.41
N GLU A 116 -3.34 14.92 10.29
CA GLU A 116 -3.53 15.57 8.99
C GLU A 116 -4.89 15.19 8.40
N CYS A 117 -5.52 16.15 7.71
CA CYS A 117 -6.80 15.94 7.04
C CYS A 117 -6.88 16.68 5.70
N LEU A 118 -5.79 17.31 5.27
CA LEU A 118 -5.80 18.21 4.13
C LEU A 118 -6.03 17.46 2.82
N HIS A 119 -5.51 16.23 2.69
CA HIS A 119 -5.78 15.43 1.52
C HIS A 119 -7.26 15.03 1.46
N TYR A 120 -7.85 14.66 2.60
CA TYR A 120 -9.28 14.37 2.68
C TYR A 120 -10.12 15.59 2.30
N THR A 121 -9.84 16.76 2.89
CA THR A 121 -10.59 17.98 2.59
C THR A 121 -10.51 18.38 1.13
N GLN A 122 -9.39 18.13 0.45
CA GLN A 122 -9.27 18.35 -0.99
C GLN A 122 -10.16 17.39 -1.80
N VAL A 123 -10.27 16.11 -1.41
CA VAL A 123 -11.18 15.13 -2.06
C VAL A 123 -12.63 15.58 -1.96
N VAL A 124 -13.05 16.08 -0.79
CA VAL A 124 -14.44 16.50 -0.50
C VAL A 124 -14.68 18.00 -0.63
N TRP A 125 -13.74 18.75 -1.23
CA TRP A 125 -13.88 20.20 -1.36
C TRP A 125 -15.10 20.55 -2.21
N ARG A 126 -16.05 21.29 -1.62
CA ARG A 126 -17.38 21.51 -2.22
C ARG A 126 -17.31 22.17 -3.59
N ASP A 127 -16.43 23.16 -3.72
CA ASP A 127 -16.36 23.99 -4.93
C ASP A 127 -15.50 23.36 -6.04
N SER A 128 -14.79 22.27 -5.74
CA SER A 128 -14.13 21.46 -6.76
C SER A 128 -15.18 20.69 -7.54
N THR A 129 -15.34 21.01 -8.83
CA THR A 129 -16.29 20.34 -9.73
C THR A 129 -15.61 19.46 -10.78
N GLN A 130 -14.29 19.59 -10.93
CA GLN A 130 -13.51 18.93 -11.98
C GLN A 130 -12.30 18.22 -11.37
N LEU A 131 -12.00 17.02 -11.88
CA LEU A 131 -10.91 16.16 -11.44
C LEU A 131 -10.05 15.77 -12.63
N GLY A 132 -8.73 15.78 -12.45
CA GLY A 132 -7.80 15.18 -13.39
C GLY A 132 -6.63 14.60 -12.63
N CYS A 133 -6.38 13.30 -12.82
CA CYS A 133 -5.37 12.57 -12.08
C CYS A 133 -4.40 11.88 -13.04
N ALA A 134 -3.21 11.58 -12.54
CA ALA A 134 -2.24 10.78 -13.25
C ALA A 134 -1.44 9.91 -12.27
N ARG A 135 -0.96 8.79 -12.78
CA ARG A 135 -0.01 7.92 -12.09
C ARG A 135 1.19 7.71 -12.99
N LYS A 136 2.39 7.78 -12.40
CA LYS A 136 3.64 7.47 -13.10
C LYS A 136 4.52 6.63 -12.21
N GLN A 137 5.01 5.51 -12.76
CA GLN A 137 6.02 4.72 -12.09
C GLN A 137 7.33 5.50 -12.05
N CYS A 138 7.91 5.64 -10.86
CA CYS A 138 9.17 6.33 -10.67
C CYS A 138 10.37 5.44 -11.02
N ARG A 139 11.39 6.09 -11.55
CA ARG A 139 12.67 5.54 -11.98
C ARG A 139 13.67 5.68 -10.84
N ILE A 140 13.36 5.10 -9.69
CA ILE A 140 14.31 5.03 -8.58
C ILE A 140 15.50 4.21 -9.09
N SER A 141 16.71 4.76 -8.99
CA SER A 141 17.91 4.22 -9.62
C SER A 141 18.23 2.78 -9.17
N CYS A 142 17.80 1.81 -9.97
CA CYS A 142 18.68 0.74 -10.41
C CYS A 142 19.09 1.10 -11.85
N ILE A 143 20.27 1.71 -11.98
CA ILE A 143 20.90 1.94 -13.27
C ILE A 143 21.17 0.56 -13.91
N GLN A 144 20.90 0.47 -15.22
CA GLN A 144 21.01 -0.67 -16.14
C GLN A 144 19.83 -1.64 -16.16
N GLN A 145 18.85 -1.40 -17.05
CA GLN A 145 18.35 -2.43 -17.99
C GLN A 145 17.69 -1.88 -19.28
N ILE A 146 17.76 -0.58 -19.59
CA ILE A 146 17.15 -0.07 -20.84
C ILE A 146 18.21 0.49 -21.79
N LYS A 147 19.00 -0.42 -22.35
CA LYS A 147 19.66 -0.25 -23.65
C LYS A 147 19.71 -1.63 -24.33
N THR A 148 18.57 -2.19 -24.69
CA THR A 148 18.43 -3.33 -25.63
C THR A 148 16.95 -3.68 -25.80
N LEU A 149 16.13 -2.78 -26.35
CA LEU A 149 14.77 -3.14 -26.80
C LEU A 149 14.54 -2.86 -28.28
N THR A 150 15.50 -2.27 -28.98
CA THR A 150 15.38 -1.97 -30.41
C THR A 150 15.89 -3.10 -31.31
N GLU A 151 16.32 -4.24 -30.76
CA GLU A 151 16.91 -5.36 -31.54
C GLU A 151 16.38 -6.76 -31.18
N MET A 152 15.35 -6.88 -30.35
CA MET A 152 14.85 -8.20 -29.90
C MET A 152 13.68 -8.69 -30.75
N ASP A 153 13.78 -9.92 -31.26
CA ASP A 153 12.72 -10.57 -32.03
C ASP A 153 11.47 -10.86 -31.17
N SER A 154 10.30 -10.94 -31.83
CA SER A 154 8.98 -11.17 -31.23
C SER A 154 8.93 -12.41 -30.33
N SER A 155 9.72 -13.43 -30.68
CA SER A 155 9.88 -14.67 -29.91
C SER A 155 10.53 -14.44 -28.53
N THR A 156 11.51 -13.53 -28.48
CA THR A 156 12.23 -13.17 -27.24
C THR A 156 11.37 -12.26 -26.35
N ILE A 157 10.58 -11.37 -26.95
CA ILE A 157 9.63 -10.50 -26.24
C ILE A 157 8.54 -11.33 -25.55
N SER A 158 7.98 -12.34 -26.23
CA SER A 158 6.96 -13.22 -25.66
C SER A 158 7.48 -14.05 -24.48
N LEU A 159 8.72 -14.55 -24.56
CA LEU A 159 9.38 -15.25 -23.46
C LEU A 159 9.68 -14.32 -22.27
N PHE A 160 10.12 -13.08 -22.53
CA PHE A 160 10.35 -12.07 -21.48
C PHE A 160 9.06 -11.64 -20.79
N LEU A 161 7.98 -11.41 -21.54
CA LEU A 161 6.68 -11.04 -20.97
C LEU A 161 6.11 -12.18 -20.12
N THR A 162 6.20 -13.42 -20.58
CA THR A 162 5.74 -14.60 -19.80
C THR A 162 6.56 -14.81 -18.52
N LEU A 163 7.89 -14.64 -18.56
CA LEU A 163 8.74 -14.67 -17.37
C LEU A 163 8.45 -13.53 -16.39
N SER A 164 8.14 -12.33 -16.90
CA SER A 164 7.82 -11.15 -16.08
C SER A 164 6.48 -11.29 -15.36
N PHE A 165 5.47 -11.89 -16.00
CA PHE A 165 4.17 -12.18 -15.38
C PHE A 165 4.25 -13.26 -14.27
N ILE A 166 5.11 -14.26 -14.43
CA ILE A 166 5.36 -15.27 -13.38
C ILE A 166 6.05 -14.62 -12.16
N ALA A 167 6.96 -13.67 -12.38
CA ALA A 167 7.64 -12.95 -11.31
C ALA A 167 6.71 -12.00 -10.51
N ALA A 168 5.75 -11.34 -11.18
CA ALA A 168 4.79 -10.44 -10.53
C ALA A 168 3.82 -11.18 -9.57
N ALA A 169 3.38 -12.39 -9.95
CA ALA A 169 2.56 -13.24 -9.08
C ALA A 169 3.36 -13.85 -7.91
N ALA A 170 4.66 -14.10 -8.10
CA ALA A 170 5.55 -14.59 -7.06
C ALA A 170 6.04 -13.50 -6.07
N GLY A 171 5.82 -12.21 -6.38
CA GLY A 171 6.29 -11.08 -5.58
C GLY A 171 5.29 -10.51 -4.57
N GLN A 172 4.01 -10.88 -4.64
CA GLN A 172 3.02 -10.51 -3.62
C GLN A 172 3.33 -11.27 -2.33
N ASN A 173 3.50 -10.55 -1.22
CA ASN A 173 3.88 -11.08 0.10
C ASN A 173 5.36 -11.50 0.23
N SER A 174 6.24 -10.93 -0.60
CA SER A 174 7.68 -11.14 -0.48
C SER A 174 8.26 -10.46 0.77
N PRO A 175 9.43 -10.90 1.26
CA PRO A 175 10.19 -10.21 2.31
C PRO A 175 10.33 -8.70 2.10
N GLN A 176 10.53 -8.29 0.84
CA GLN A 176 10.77 -6.91 0.45
C GLN A 176 9.54 -6.02 0.66
N GLU A 177 8.34 -6.58 0.57
CA GLU A 177 7.09 -5.82 0.70
C GLU A 177 6.75 -5.50 2.15
N PHE A 178 6.95 -6.48 3.02
CA PHE A 178 6.91 -6.24 4.45
C PHE A 178 7.98 -5.21 4.85
N LEU A 179 9.24 -5.43 4.47
CA LEU A 179 10.33 -4.51 4.79
C LEU A 179 10.10 -3.10 4.26
N GLY A 180 9.59 -2.96 3.04
CA GLY A 180 9.39 -1.66 2.40
C GLY A 180 8.48 -0.75 3.23
N GLY A 181 7.30 -1.24 3.62
CA GLY A 181 6.36 -0.46 4.42
C GLY A 181 6.92 -0.09 5.80
N HIS A 182 7.61 -1.02 6.45
CA HIS A 182 8.25 -0.76 7.73
C HIS A 182 9.34 0.30 7.63
N ASN A 183 10.25 0.13 6.67
CA ASN A 183 11.42 1.00 6.54
C ASN A 183 11.04 2.41 6.10
N ARG A 184 9.90 2.60 5.44
CA ARG A 184 9.31 3.94 5.22
C ARG A 184 8.87 4.60 6.51
N ALA A 185 8.09 3.90 7.34
CA ALA A 185 7.64 4.44 8.63
C ALA A 185 8.83 4.80 9.53
N ARG A 186 9.87 3.94 9.54
CA ARG A 186 11.12 4.17 10.27
C ARG A 186 11.94 5.35 9.74
N ALA A 187 12.00 5.52 8.41
CA ALA A 187 12.68 6.65 7.80
C ALA A 187 12.04 7.99 8.18
N LYS A 188 10.70 8.07 8.28
CA LYS A 188 9.97 9.28 8.70
C LYS A 188 10.37 9.77 10.10
N VAL A 189 10.82 8.87 10.98
CA VAL A 189 11.26 9.18 12.35
C VAL A 189 12.78 9.11 12.53
N GLY A 190 13.53 8.98 11.42
CA GLY A 190 14.99 9.05 11.43
C GLY A 190 15.69 7.88 12.16
N ILE A 191 15.13 6.67 12.10
CA ILE A 191 15.76 5.48 12.71
C ILE A 191 16.24 4.46 11.66
N PRO A 192 17.25 3.62 11.98
CA PRO A 192 17.81 2.66 11.03
C PRO A 192 16.75 1.68 10.49
N PRO A 193 16.85 1.25 9.22
CA PRO A 193 15.92 0.28 8.65
C PRO A 193 16.02 -1.09 9.35
N LEU A 194 14.92 -1.85 9.31
CA LEU A 194 14.91 -3.27 9.64
C LEU A 194 15.55 -4.07 8.50
N GLU A 195 16.14 -5.21 8.86
CA GLU A 195 16.65 -6.22 7.94
C GLU A 195 15.82 -7.50 8.02
N TRP A 196 15.64 -8.18 6.89
CA TRP A 196 14.89 -9.44 6.90
C TRP A 196 15.71 -10.55 7.56
N ASN A 197 15.11 -11.29 8.49
CA ASN A 197 15.71 -12.47 9.08
C ASN A 197 14.85 -13.71 8.76
N ALA A 198 15.45 -14.68 8.07
CA ALA A 198 14.77 -15.90 7.64
C ALA A 198 14.29 -16.77 8.81
N SER A 199 15.03 -16.83 9.92
CA SER A 199 14.63 -17.59 11.12
C SER A 199 13.45 -16.94 11.85
N VAL A 200 13.41 -15.61 11.90
CA VAL A 200 12.27 -14.85 12.43
C VAL A 200 11.04 -15.03 11.53
N ALA A 201 11.22 -15.04 10.21
CA ALA A 201 10.13 -15.25 9.25
C ALA A 201 9.57 -16.68 9.32
N ASP A 202 10.43 -17.67 9.49
CA ASP A 202 10.06 -19.07 9.69
C ASP A 202 9.30 -19.28 11.01
N TYR A 203 9.64 -18.52 12.07
CA TYR A 203 8.81 -18.45 13.28
C TYR A 203 7.41 -17.89 13.00
N ALA A 204 7.34 -16.72 12.35
CA ALA A 204 6.09 -16.08 11.98
C ALA A 204 5.20 -17.00 11.12
N LEU A 205 5.80 -17.73 10.17
CA LEU A 205 5.10 -18.68 9.30
C LEU A 205 4.51 -19.86 10.09
N ARG A 206 5.28 -20.49 10.98
CA ARG A 206 4.78 -21.56 11.84
C ARG A 206 3.60 -21.10 12.69
N TYR A 207 3.68 -19.88 13.21
CA TYR A 207 2.60 -19.33 14.02
C TYR A 207 1.35 -19.02 13.18
N ALA A 208 1.51 -18.38 12.02
CA ALA A 208 0.41 -18.13 11.09
C ALA A 208 -0.31 -19.42 10.66
N GLN A 209 0.44 -20.49 10.41
CA GLN A 209 -0.11 -21.81 10.09
C GLN A 209 -0.89 -22.40 11.27
N LYS A 210 -0.38 -22.26 12.50
CA LYS A 210 -1.07 -22.70 13.71
C LYS A 210 -2.40 -21.94 13.92
N SER A 211 -2.41 -20.64 13.69
CA SER A 211 -3.60 -19.78 13.85
C SER A 211 -4.57 -19.84 12.67
N SER A 212 -4.27 -20.63 11.62
CA SER A 212 -5.09 -20.71 10.40
C SER A 212 -6.46 -21.40 10.58
N SER A 213 -6.75 -22.00 11.73
CA SER A 213 -8.04 -22.65 11.99
C SER A 213 -9.21 -21.67 12.02
N ASP A 214 -9.02 -20.52 12.67
CA ASP A 214 -10.06 -19.53 12.98
C ASP A 214 -9.59 -18.08 12.81
N CYS A 215 -8.29 -17.85 12.53
CA CYS A 215 -7.74 -16.52 12.26
C CYS A 215 -7.76 -15.58 13.47
N ASN A 216 -7.84 -16.11 14.71
CA ASN A 216 -7.88 -15.27 15.91
C ASN A 216 -6.59 -14.47 16.08
N LEU A 217 -6.74 -13.18 16.39
CA LEU A 217 -5.65 -12.24 16.66
C LEU A 217 -5.10 -12.42 18.09
N GLU A 218 -4.57 -13.61 18.37
CA GLU A 218 -3.86 -13.90 19.61
C GLU A 218 -2.36 -13.79 19.40
N LEU A 219 -1.65 -13.17 20.35
CA LEU A 219 -0.18 -13.13 20.35
C LEU A 219 0.38 -14.53 20.61
N SER A 220 1.55 -14.84 20.05
CA SER A 220 2.18 -16.15 20.22
C SER A 220 2.77 -16.38 21.60
N MET A 221 2.97 -15.30 22.37
CA MET A 221 3.76 -15.27 23.61
C MET A 221 5.20 -15.77 23.41
N GLY A 222 5.71 -15.62 22.20
CA GLY A 222 7.06 -16.00 21.80
C GLY A 222 8.16 -15.02 22.22
N PRO A 223 9.41 -15.26 21.78
CA PRO A 223 10.56 -14.43 22.12
C PRO A 223 10.66 -13.14 21.28
N TYR A 224 9.71 -12.87 20.40
CA TYR A 224 9.72 -11.76 19.45
C TYR A 224 8.62 -10.76 19.75
N GLY A 225 8.81 -9.51 19.33
CA GLY A 225 7.71 -8.55 19.25
C GLY A 225 6.78 -8.96 18.12
N GLU A 226 5.50 -8.60 18.16
CA GLU A 226 4.53 -9.09 17.18
C GLU A 226 3.49 -8.03 16.81
N ASN A 227 3.22 -7.95 15.51
CA ASN A 227 2.04 -7.29 14.97
C ASN A 227 1.20 -8.33 14.23
N LEU A 228 -0.11 -8.30 14.45
CA LEU A 228 -1.08 -9.21 13.86
C LEU A 228 -2.11 -8.43 13.06
N PHE A 229 -2.57 -9.01 11.96
CA PHE A 229 -3.61 -8.44 11.12
C PHE A 229 -4.48 -9.55 10.56
N MET A 230 -5.76 -9.26 10.43
CA MET A 230 -6.73 -10.17 9.83
C MET A 230 -7.62 -9.38 8.88
N GLY A 231 -7.86 -9.91 7.68
CA GLY A 231 -8.71 -9.28 6.68
C GLY A 231 -9.44 -10.27 5.78
N GLN A 232 -10.52 -9.79 5.15
CA GLN A 232 -11.28 -10.52 4.13
C GLN A 232 -10.87 -10.04 2.72
N GLY A 233 -11.18 -10.83 1.70
CA GLY A 233 -10.85 -10.49 0.31
C GLY A 233 -9.38 -10.73 -0.01
N GLN A 234 -8.83 -10.05 -1.02
CA GLN A 234 -7.41 -10.15 -1.33
C GLN A 234 -6.60 -9.28 -0.36
N VAL A 235 -5.95 -9.90 0.63
CA VAL A 235 -5.04 -9.23 1.57
C VAL A 235 -3.60 -9.41 1.09
N SER A 236 -2.84 -8.33 1.11
CA SER A 236 -1.41 -8.30 0.83
C SER A 236 -0.58 -7.88 2.05
N ALA A 237 0.73 -8.13 1.99
CA ALA A 237 1.70 -7.59 2.95
C ALA A 237 1.63 -6.06 3.10
N VAL A 238 1.33 -5.34 2.01
CA VAL A 238 1.26 -3.88 2.03
C VAL A 238 0.04 -3.40 2.80
N ASP A 239 -1.09 -4.08 2.68
CA ASP A 239 -2.33 -3.72 3.39
C ASP A 239 -2.12 -3.79 4.90
N ALA A 240 -1.58 -4.92 5.38
CA ALA A 240 -1.32 -5.12 6.81
C ALA A 240 -0.36 -4.06 7.36
N VAL A 241 0.76 -3.82 6.68
CA VAL A 241 1.76 -2.84 7.14
C VAL A 241 1.22 -1.41 7.07
N SER A 242 0.39 -1.09 6.08
CA SER A 242 -0.20 0.24 5.95
C SER A 242 -1.23 0.51 7.04
N VAL A 243 -2.04 -0.48 7.42
CA VAL A 243 -2.98 -0.38 8.54
C VAL A 243 -2.25 -0.21 9.87
N TRP A 244 -1.17 -0.93 10.10
CA TRP A 244 -0.36 -0.74 11.31
C TRP A 244 0.35 0.62 11.33
N ALA A 245 0.90 1.05 10.19
CA ALA A 245 1.58 2.33 10.09
C ALA A 245 0.62 3.54 10.17
N SER A 246 -0.64 3.37 9.79
CA SER A 246 -1.66 4.43 9.89
C SER A 246 -2.04 4.77 11.34
N GLU A 247 -1.62 3.96 12.32
CA GLU A 247 -1.72 4.32 13.73
C GLU A 247 -0.72 5.42 14.17
N SER A 248 0.20 5.85 13.29
CA SER A 248 1.18 6.90 13.61
C SER A 248 0.60 8.16 14.26
N PRO A 249 -0.54 8.73 13.83
CA PRO A 249 -1.12 9.91 14.45
C PRO A 249 -1.61 9.66 15.88
N ASN A 250 -1.91 8.41 16.23
CA ASN A 250 -2.36 8.02 17.55
C ASN A 250 -1.21 7.99 18.55
N TYR A 251 0.06 7.93 18.14
CA TYR A 251 1.18 7.94 19.09
C TYR A 251 1.62 9.37 19.41
N ASP A 252 1.46 9.79 20.66
CA ASP A 252 2.11 11.01 21.13
C ASP A 252 3.49 10.70 21.69
N HIS A 253 4.50 11.19 20.98
CA HIS A 253 5.87 11.11 21.45
C HIS A 253 6.03 11.91 22.75
N ALA A 254 5.47 13.11 22.92
CA ALA A 254 5.73 13.90 24.12
C ALA A 254 5.31 13.17 25.42
N SER A 255 4.11 12.59 25.45
CA SER A 255 3.61 11.83 26.60
C SER A 255 4.00 10.35 26.62
N ASN A 256 4.61 9.83 25.57
CA ASN A 256 4.87 8.39 25.36
C ASN A 256 3.60 7.53 25.53
N SER A 257 2.49 7.95 24.91
CA SER A 257 1.21 7.26 25.06
C SER A 257 0.37 7.34 23.79
N CYS A 258 -0.55 6.38 23.61
CA CYS A 258 -1.53 6.49 22.55
C CYS A 258 -2.62 7.52 22.90
N LYS A 259 -3.02 8.35 21.94
CA LYS A 259 -4.10 9.34 22.01
C LYS A 259 -5.17 8.95 20.99
N GLY A 260 -6.43 8.89 21.44
CA GLY A 260 -7.59 8.73 20.55
C GLY A 260 -7.76 7.36 19.87
N GLY A 261 -6.76 6.47 19.91
CA GLY A 261 -6.83 5.14 19.31
C GLY A 261 -5.65 4.25 19.70
N SER A 262 -5.59 3.04 19.12
CA SER A 262 -4.43 2.16 19.25
C SER A 262 -3.23 2.76 18.53
N CYS A 263 -2.05 2.61 19.12
CA CYS A 263 -0.78 2.96 18.50
C CYS A 263 0.27 1.84 18.60
N LEU A 264 -0.12 0.69 19.15
CA LEU A 264 0.81 -0.37 19.54
C LEU A 264 1.43 -1.07 18.32
N HIS A 265 0.72 -1.13 17.19
CA HIS A 265 1.29 -1.69 15.97
C HIS A 265 2.32 -0.73 15.38
N TYR A 266 1.98 0.56 15.32
CA TYR A 266 2.91 1.58 14.85
C TYR A 266 4.16 1.64 15.73
N THR A 267 4.03 1.70 17.06
CA THR A 267 5.20 1.79 17.96
C THR A 267 6.13 0.58 17.82
N GLN A 268 5.61 -0.61 17.51
CA GLN A 268 6.43 -1.77 17.20
C GLN A 268 7.17 -1.62 15.86
N ILE A 269 6.52 -1.10 14.81
CA ILE A 269 7.17 -0.84 13.50
C ILE A 269 8.37 0.11 13.69
N VAL A 270 8.17 1.17 14.48
CA VAL A 270 9.20 2.20 14.72
C VAL A 270 10.00 1.96 16.00
N TRP A 271 10.02 0.73 16.53
CA TRP A 271 10.84 0.41 17.70
C TRP A 271 12.32 0.36 17.32
N ARG A 272 13.10 1.31 17.84
CA ARG A 272 14.51 1.54 17.47
C ARG A 272 15.40 0.36 17.75
N ALA A 273 15.16 -0.34 18.87
CA ALA A 273 15.96 -1.49 19.26
C ALA A 273 15.69 -2.72 18.39
N SER A 274 14.53 -2.81 17.73
CA SER A 274 14.26 -3.88 16.77
C SER A 274 15.07 -3.63 15.49
N THR A 275 15.85 -4.63 15.09
CA THR A 275 16.73 -4.57 13.92
C THR A 275 16.37 -5.61 12.86
N GLN A 276 15.68 -6.68 13.25
CA GLN A 276 15.33 -7.80 12.40
C GLN A 276 13.82 -7.96 12.31
N LEU A 277 13.34 -8.27 11.11
CA LEU A 277 11.94 -8.50 10.78
C LEU A 277 11.78 -9.85 10.10
N GLY A 278 10.71 -10.57 10.44
CA GLY A 278 10.25 -11.71 9.67
C GLY A 278 8.74 -11.81 9.72
N CYS A 279 8.09 -11.98 8.57
CA CYS A 279 6.64 -11.94 8.47
C CYS A 279 6.09 -13.12 7.68
N ALA A 280 4.81 -13.40 7.88
CA ALA A 280 4.07 -14.40 7.14
C ALA A 280 2.63 -13.95 6.90
N LEU A 281 2.06 -14.41 5.79
CA LEU A 281 0.66 -14.27 5.45
C LEU A 281 0.10 -15.67 5.16
N GLN A 282 -1.02 -16.01 5.78
CA GLN A 282 -1.65 -17.33 5.69
C GLN A 282 -3.16 -17.18 5.50
N GLN A 283 -3.73 -17.89 4.53
CA GLN A 283 -5.18 -17.99 4.42
C GLN A 283 -5.71 -18.98 5.47
N CYS A 284 -6.74 -18.57 6.19
CA CYS A 284 -7.45 -19.35 7.19
C CYS A 284 -8.57 -20.19 6.58
N ARG A 285 -9.04 -21.20 7.33
CA ARG A 285 -10.10 -22.13 6.87
C ARG A 285 -11.42 -21.44 6.56
N ASN A 286 -11.70 -20.33 7.23
CA ASN A 286 -12.89 -19.49 6.99
C ASN A 286 -12.76 -18.58 5.75
N GLY A 287 -11.63 -18.66 5.01
CA GLY A 287 -11.37 -17.87 3.81
C GLY A 287 -10.74 -16.49 4.07
N TRP A 288 -10.60 -16.09 5.34
CA TRP A 288 -9.93 -14.85 5.72
C TRP A 288 -8.41 -15.03 5.65
N PHE A 289 -7.67 -13.92 5.72
CA PHE A 289 -6.21 -13.92 5.73
C PHE A 289 -5.70 -13.44 7.07
N PHE A 290 -4.73 -14.19 7.61
CA PHE A 290 -3.96 -13.84 8.81
C PHE A 290 -2.57 -13.38 8.40
N VAL A 291 -2.12 -12.27 8.95
CA VAL A 291 -0.79 -11.72 8.73
C VAL A 291 -0.13 -11.51 10.09
N ILE A 292 1.12 -11.94 10.20
CA ILE A 292 1.96 -11.72 11.38
C ILE A 292 3.31 -11.18 10.93
N CYS A 293 3.80 -10.17 11.62
CA CYS A 293 5.20 -9.76 11.58
C CYS A 293 5.82 -9.92 12.97
N SER A 294 6.94 -10.61 13.03
CA SER A 294 7.75 -10.82 14.23
C SER A 294 9.01 -9.93 14.18
N TYR A 295 9.32 -9.29 15.30
CA TYR A 295 10.39 -8.30 15.43
C TYR A 295 11.44 -8.78 16.43
N HIS A 296 12.72 -8.65 16.07
CA HIS A 296 13.83 -9.00 16.95
C HIS A 296 14.90 -7.90 17.00
N PRO A 297 15.39 -7.52 18.20
CA PRO A 297 14.77 -7.71 19.52
C PRO A 297 13.30 -7.23 19.60
N PRO A 298 12.49 -7.77 20.54
CA PRO A 298 11.11 -7.33 20.75
C PRO A 298 11.02 -5.85 21.15
N GLY A 299 9.89 -5.22 20.86
CA GLY A 299 9.59 -3.85 21.26
C GLY A 299 8.40 -3.74 22.20
N ASN A 300 7.84 -2.53 22.29
CA ASN A 300 6.67 -2.20 23.12
C ASN A 300 6.85 -2.50 24.62
N TYR A 301 8.06 -2.32 25.14
CA TYR A 301 8.30 -2.40 26.58
C TYR A 301 7.58 -1.25 27.31
N ALA A 302 6.83 -1.59 28.35
CA ALA A 302 6.04 -0.62 29.11
C ALA A 302 6.96 0.46 29.73
N GLY A 303 6.65 1.72 29.44
CA GLY A 303 7.40 2.88 29.94
C GLY A 303 8.62 3.26 29.08
N GLU A 304 9.01 2.42 28.12
CA GLU A 304 10.08 2.74 27.17
C GLU A 304 9.53 3.43 25.92
N ARG A 305 10.39 4.18 25.24
CA ARG A 305 10.03 4.91 24.01
C ARG A 305 10.48 4.13 22.78
N PRO A 306 9.67 4.09 21.73
CA PRO A 306 10.02 3.42 20.48
C PRO A 306 11.19 4.11 19.77
N TYR A 307 11.33 5.44 19.83
CA TYR A 307 12.42 6.17 19.18
C TYR A 307 12.82 7.47 19.88
#